data_AF-M2Q6M8-F1
#
_entry.id   AF-M2Q6M8-F1
#
_cell.length_a   1.000
_cell.length_b   1.000
_cell.length_c   1.000
_cell.angle_alpha   90.00
_cell.angle_beta   90.00
_cell.angle_gamma   90.00
#
_symmetry.space_group_name_H-M   'P 1'
#
loop_
_entity.id
_entity.type
_entity.pdbx_description
1 polymer ?
#
loop_
_entity_poly.entity_id
_entity_poly.type
_entity_poly.pdbx_seq_one_letter_code
_entity_poly.pdbx_strand_id
1 'polypeptide(L)'
;MGEVVNVLVAVAVIVFIFRWATSNKESSESGRPSPAAVLGFRPKNVTVEEVETVHSMFPDIPVDNIRYDLLRTGSVQTTTNKILERGFIPPPPPAYYTVYPRAVDSAPQAPAPGTARAATPATPAQDKGKGRARADNLITRYRLEDRLESASSSAVPRPEDAAGKAAWEDSPEKREASLRERKAQMILAARQRLLAQQQAGSSS
;
A
#
# COMPACT_ATOMS: atom_id res chain seq x y z
N MET A 1 18.42 -34.17 -50.64
CA MET A 1 18.68 -32.75 -50.31
C MET A 1 17.45 -32.04 -49.74
N GLY A 2 16.26 -32.13 -50.35
CA GLY A 2 15.06 -31.42 -49.86
C GLY A 2 14.56 -31.82 -48.46
N GLU A 3 14.72 -33.09 -48.07
CA GLU A 3 14.28 -33.59 -46.76
C GLU A 3 15.12 -32.99 -45.61
N VAL A 4 16.44 -32.86 -45.80
CA VAL A 4 17.35 -32.22 -44.84
C VAL A 4 17.01 -30.73 -44.68
N VAL A 5 16.61 -30.06 -45.76
CA VAL A 5 16.18 -28.65 -45.73
C VAL A 5 14.88 -28.50 -44.95
N ASN A 6 13.90 -29.39 -45.16
CA ASN A 6 12.63 -29.34 -44.44
C ASN A 6 12.81 -29.61 -42.93
N VAL A 7 13.69 -30.55 -42.56
CA VAL A 7 14.04 -30.83 -41.16
C VAL A 7 14.72 -29.62 -40.50
N LEU A 8 15.64 -28.94 -41.21
CA LEU A 8 16.28 -27.73 -40.69
C LEU A 8 15.28 -26.58 -40.49
N VAL A 9 14.34 -26.39 -41.41
CA VAL A 9 13.29 -25.38 -41.29
C VAL A 9 12.36 -25.69 -40.11
N ALA A 10 11.95 -26.95 -39.95
CA ALA A 10 11.11 -27.37 -38.83
C ALA A 10 11.78 -27.13 -37.47
N VAL A 11 13.07 -27.47 -37.34
CA VAL A 11 13.85 -27.22 -36.11
C VAL A 11 13.98 -25.72 -35.84
N ALA A 12 14.22 -24.90 -36.87
CA ALA A 12 14.32 -23.46 -36.71
C ALA A 12 13.00 -22.83 -36.22
N VAL A 13 11.85 -23.28 -36.75
CA VAL A 13 10.53 -22.81 -36.32
C VAL A 13 10.24 -23.25 -34.88
N ILE A 14 10.57 -24.48 -34.50
CA ILE A 14 10.41 -24.95 -33.12
C ILE A 14 11.28 -24.13 -32.18
N VAL A 15 12.55 -23.89 -32.51
CA VAL A 15 13.45 -23.05 -31.71
C VAL A 15 12.92 -21.61 -31.62
N PHE A 16 12.34 -21.07 -32.69
CA PHE A 16 11.76 -19.74 -32.69
C PHE A 16 10.51 -19.66 -31.80
N ILE A 17 9.63 -20.67 -31.85
CA ILE A 17 8.46 -20.77 -30.97
C ILE A 17 8.90 -20.99 -29.53
N PHE A 18 9.91 -21.81 -29.27
CA PHE A 18 10.42 -22.05 -27.92
C PHE A 18 11.11 -20.80 -27.35
N ARG A 19 11.87 -20.08 -28.19
CA ARG A 19 12.48 -18.79 -27.86
C ARG A 19 11.41 -17.76 -27.58
N TRP A 20 10.37 -17.68 -28.41
CA TRP A 20 9.27 -16.74 -28.24
C TRP A 20 8.41 -17.07 -27.00
N ALA A 21 8.04 -18.34 -26.81
CA ALA A 21 7.28 -18.81 -25.66
C ALA A 21 8.05 -18.70 -24.33
N THR A 22 9.38 -18.86 -24.36
CA THR A 22 10.24 -18.66 -23.18
C THR A 22 10.53 -17.18 -22.93
N SER A 23 10.72 -16.37 -23.97
CA SER A 23 10.93 -14.91 -23.82
C SER A 23 9.66 -14.16 -23.39
N ASN A 24 8.46 -14.74 -23.54
CA ASN A 24 7.21 -14.09 -23.12
C ASN A 24 6.93 -14.22 -21.61
N LYS A 25 7.87 -14.76 -20.81
CA LYS A 25 7.79 -14.80 -19.33
C LYS A 25 8.62 -13.71 -18.65
N GLU A 26 9.15 -12.76 -19.42
CA GLU A 26 9.78 -11.56 -18.90
C GLU A 26 8.84 -10.39 -19.14
N SER A 27 7.74 -10.36 -18.36
CA SER A 27 6.89 -9.18 -18.19
C SER A 27 7.76 -8.05 -17.67
N SER A 28 8.39 -7.35 -18.61
CA SER A 28 9.17 -6.14 -18.38
C SER A 28 8.16 -5.07 -18.00
N GLU A 29 7.92 -4.95 -16.70
CA GLU A 29 7.14 -3.87 -16.11
C GLU A 29 7.86 -2.54 -16.41
N SER A 30 7.42 -1.89 -17.48
CA SER A 30 7.44 -0.44 -17.69
C SER A 30 8.70 0.31 -17.24
N GLY A 31 9.72 0.42 -18.10
CA GLY A 31 10.64 1.58 -18.22
C GLY A 31 11.30 2.18 -16.97
N ARG A 32 11.16 1.57 -15.79
CA ARG A 32 11.71 2.00 -14.51
C ARG A 32 12.79 1.01 -14.12
N PRO A 33 13.96 1.48 -13.66
CA PRO A 33 14.99 0.57 -13.18
C PRO A 33 14.40 -0.27 -12.04
N SER A 34 14.65 -1.59 -12.09
CA SER A 34 14.15 -2.49 -11.06
C SER A 34 14.67 -2.04 -9.69
N PRO A 35 13.87 -2.15 -8.62
CA PRO A 35 14.28 -1.68 -7.29
C PRO A 35 15.55 -2.40 -6.80
N ALA A 36 15.80 -3.63 -7.28
CA ALA A 36 17.03 -4.35 -7.02
C ALA A 36 18.27 -3.73 -7.70
N ALA A 37 18.12 -3.19 -8.92
CA ALA A 37 19.21 -2.50 -9.63
C ALA A 37 19.54 -1.14 -8.99
N VAL A 38 18.53 -0.44 -8.46
CA VAL A 38 18.72 0.87 -7.80
C VAL A 38 19.33 0.72 -6.41
N LEU A 39 18.89 -0.28 -5.63
CA LEU A 39 19.34 -0.48 -4.25
C LEU A 39 20.62 -1.31 -4.14
N GLY A 40 21.02 -2.03 -5.20
CA GLY A 40 22.20 -2.91 -5.21
C GLY A 40 22.02 -4.23 -4.46
N PHE A 41 20.81 -4.53 -3.99
CA PHE A 41 20.43 -5.80 -3.37
C PHE A 41 18.96 -6.10 -3.70
N ARG A 42 18.56 -7.37 -3.60
CA ARG A 42 17.14 -7.73 -3.75
C ARG A 42 16.36 -7.28 -2.51
N PRO A 43 15.45 -6.30 -2.62
CA PRO A 43 14.65 -5.87 -1.49
C PRO A 43 13.74 -7.01 -1.04
N LYS A 44 13.72 -7.27 0.27
CA LYS A 44 12.77 -8.19 0.88
C LYS A 44 11.42 -7.50 1.08
N ASN A 45 10.35 -8.28 1.20
CA ASN A 45 9.02 -7.74 1.46
C ASN A 45 9.01 -7.16 2.88
N VAL A 46 8.72 -5.86 2.99
CA VAL A 46 8.62 -5.13 4.26
C VAL A 46 7.24 -4.51 4.36
N THR A 47 6.57 -4.81 5.45
CA THR A 47 5.25 -4.26 5.81
C THR A 47 5.40 -2.99 6.64
N VAL A 48 4.36 -2.15 6.66
CA VAL A 48 4.36 -0.92 7.46
C VAL A 48 4.36 -1.25 8.96
N GLU A 49 3.69 -2.33 9.37
CA GLU A 49 3.62 -2.78 10.76
C GLU A 49 5.00 -3.17 11.32
N GLU A 50 5.85 -3.81 10.51
CA GLU A 50 7.23 -4.14 10.91
C GLU A 50 8.07 -2.89 11.18
N VAL A 51 7.91 -1.87 10.33
CA VAL A 51 8.61 -0.58 10.49
C VAL A 51 8.10 0.14 11.74
N GLU A 52 6.78 0.19 11.95
CA GLU A 52 6.15 0.82 13.12
C GLU A 52 6.56 0.11 14.42
N THR A 53 6.60 -1.22 14.41
CA THR A 53 7.03 -2.04 15.56
C THR A 53 8.44 -1.65 15.99
N VAL A 54 9.40 -1.58 15.05
CA VAL A 54 10.78 -1.15 15.38
C VAL A 54 10.81 0.31 15.82
N HIS A 55 10.06 1.19 15.16
CA HIS A 55 10.02 2.61 15.51
C HIS A 55 9.42 2.87 16.91
N SER A 56 8.45 2.06 17.33
CA SER A 56 7.87 2.13 18.67
C SER A 56 8.87 1.77 19.78
N MET A 57 9.80 0.85 19.51
CA MET A 57 10.89 0.50 20.41
C MET A 57 12.01 1.54 20.41
N PHE A 58 12.28 2.13 19.25
CA PHE A 58 13.38 3.07 19.02
C PHE A 58 12.88 4.36 18.33
N PRO A 59 12.23 5.27 19.08
CA PRO A 59 11.69 6.51 18.52
C PRO A 59 12.79 7.47 18.02
N ASP A 60 14.01 7.33 18.55
CA ASP A 60 15.18 8.12 18.13
C ASP A 60 15.68 7.76 16.72
N ILE A 61 15.29 6.60 16.19
CA ILE A 61 15.74 6.12 14.89
C ILE A 61 14.70 6.49 13.82
N PRO A 62 15.12 7.16 12.72
CA PRO A 62 14.20 7.55 11.67
C PRO A 62 13.65 6.34 10.90
N VAL A 63 12.36 6.45 10.56
CA VAL A 63 11.56 5.44 9.85
C VAL A 63 12.20 5.00 8.53
N ASP A 64 12.82 5.94 7.80
CA ASP A 64 13.49 5.67 6.52
C ASP A 64 14.70 4.72 6.69
N ASN A 65 15.47 4.88 7.77
CA ASN A 65 16.62 4.03 8.06
C ASN A 65 16.17 2.62 8.46
N ILE A 66 15.14 2.54 9.29
CA ILE A 66 14.52 1.26 9.72
C ILE A 66 14.03 0.50 8.50
N ARG A 67 13.28 1.17 7.62
CA ARG A 67 12.76 0.56 6.39
C ARG A 67 13.88 0.09 5.48
N TYR A 68 14.93 0.88 5.29
CA TYR A 68 16.07 0.48 4.47
C TYR A 68 16.79 -0.76 5.03
N ASP A 69 16.98 -0.83 6.35
CA ASP A 69 17.61 -1.99 6.97
C ASP A 69 16.71 -3.24 6.89
N LEU A 70 15.40 -3.08 7.10
CA LEU A 70 14.41 -4.15 6.92
C LEU A 70 14.36 -4.65 5.47
N LEU A 71 14.52 -3.79 4.46
CA LEU A 71 14.59 -4.24 3.07
C LEU A 71 15.79 -5.16 2.83
N ARG A 72 16.86 -5.01 3.63
CA ARG A 72 18.09 -5.80 3.53
C ARG A 72 18.03 -7.08 4.37
N THR A 73 17.60 -6.96 5.63
CA THR A 73 17.56 -8.06 6.60
C THR A 73 16.30 -8.90 6.43
N GLY A 74 15.15 -8.26 6.19
CA GLY A 74 13.81 -8.86 6.08
C GLY A 74 13.30 -9.45 7.39
N SER A 75 13.83 -9.00 8.52
CA SER A 75 13.40 -9.46 9.84
C SER A 75 13.52 -8.32 10.84
N VAL A 76 12.43 -8.11 11.58
CA VAL A 76 12.36 -7.16 12.70
C VAL A 76 13.39 -7.52 13.76
N GLN A 77 13.48 -8.81 14.14
CA GLN A 77 14.39 -9.29 15.17
C GLN A 77 15.86 -9.00 14.82
N THR A 78 16.25 -9.22 13.56
CA THR A 78 17.62 -8.95 13.10
C THR A 78 17.93 -7.45 13.14
N THR A 79 16.96 -6.63 12.72
CA THR A 79 17.08 -5.17 12.71
C THR A 79 17.17 -4.63 14.14
N THR A 80 16.30 -5.10 15.04
CA THR A 80 16.32 -4.77 16.47
C THR A 80 17.64 -5.17 17.13
N ASN A 81 18.13 -6.40 16.91
CA ASN A 81 19.40 -6.81 17.50
C ASN A 81 20.56 -5.93 17.02
N LYS A 82 20.60 -5.61 15.72
CA LYS A 82 21.61 -4.71 15.16
C LYS A 82 21.56 -3.30 15.75
N ILE A 83 20.35 -2.78 16.02
CA ILE A 83 20.15 -1.51 16.72
C ILE A 83 20.70 -1.61 18.15
N LEU A 84 20.45 -2.70 18.86
CA LEU A 84 20.94 -2.90 20.22
C LEU A 84 22.46 -3.04 20.28
N GLU A 85 23.07 -3.77 19.33
CA GLU A 85 24.52 -3.98 19.27
C GLU A 85 25.28 -2.70 18.90
N ARG A 86 24.75 -1.91 17.95
CA ARG A 86 25.47 -0.76 17.39
C ARG A 86 24.99 0.59 17.91
N GLY A 87 23.78 0.65 18.46
CA GLY A 87 23.11 1.89 18.87
C GLY A 87 22.58 2.76 17.72
N PHE A 88 22.88 2.43 16.46
CA PHE A 88 22.45 3.21 15.30
C PHE A 88 22.30 2.36 14.03
N ILE A 89 21.52 2.86 13.07
CA ILE A 89 21.35 2.28 11.73
C ILE A 89 21.93 3.25 10.69
N PRO A 90 22.75 2.77 9.74
CA PRO A 90 23.29 3.62 8.70
C PRO A 90 22.17 4.30 7.89
N PRO A 91 22.36 5.57 7.51
CA PRO A 91 21.38 6.27 6.69
C PRO A 91 21.26 5.62 5.30
N PRO A 92 20.05 5.58 4.72
CA PRO A 92 19.85 5.01 3.40
C PRO A 92 20.60 5.83 2.34
N PRO A 93 21.14 5.19 1.29
CA PRO A 93 21.79 5.88 0.18
C PRO A 93 20.79 6.75 -0.59
N PRO A 94 21.23 7.79 -1.32
CA PRO A 94 20.34 8.69 -2.07
C PRO A 94 19.46 7.96 -3.10
N ALA A 95 19.94 6.84 -3.65
CA ALA A 95 19.19 5.97 -4.55
C ALA A 95 17.94 5.33 -3.90
N TYR A 96 17.89 5.24 -2.58
CA TYR A 96 16.70 4.78 -1.86
C TYR A 96 15.49 5.69 -2.10
N TYR A 97 15.72 6.99 -2.05
CA TYR A 97 14.65 7.99 -2.16
C TYR A 97 14.04 8.10 -3.56
N THR A 98 14.70 7.54 -4.58
CA THR A 98 14.09 7.45 -5.92
C THR A 98 13.03 6.36 -6.00
N VAL A 99 13.15 5.31 -5.18
CA VAL A 99 12.19 4.20 -5.09
C VAL A 99 11.12 4.48 -4.03
N TYR A 100 11.53 5.09 -2.91
CA TYR A 100 10.68 5.43 -1.79
C TYR A 100 10.72 6.94 -1.52
N PRO A 101 9.89 7.74 -2.21
CA PRO A 101 9.86 9.17 -2.00
C PRO A 101 9.36 9.47 -0.59
N ARG A 102 10.08 10.37 0.10
CA ARG A 102 9.69 10.87 1.42
C ARG A 102 8.44 11.74 1.25
N ALA A 103 7.35 11.39 1.92
CA ALA A 103 6.22 12.28 2.09
C ALA A 103 6.56 13.30 3.18
N VAL A 104 7.47 14.24 2.89
CA VAL A 104 7.69 15.39 3.78
C VAL A 104 7.56 16.65 2.97
N ASP A 105 6.87 17.60 3.59
CA ASP A 105 6.79 19.00 3.25
C ASP A 105 8.12 19.57 2.76
N SER A 106 7.99 20.51 1.82
CA SER A 106 9.02 21.36 1.23
C SER A 106 10.33 21.55 2.04
N ALA A 107 11.45 21.23 1.36
CA ALA A 107 12.80 21.84 1.41
C ALA A 107 13.87 21.33 2.41
N PRO A 108 15.19 21.51 2.13
CA PRO A 108 15.83 22.13 0.95
C PRO A 108 16.73 21.19 0.11
N GLN A 109 16.73 21.46 -1.19
CA GLN A 109 17.68 20.98 -2.21
C GLN A 109 19.14 21.31 -1.86
N ALA A 110 20.03 20.37 -2.16
CA ALA A 110 21.40 20.69 -2.57
C ALA A 110 21.44 21.04 -4.08
N PRO A 111 22.33 21.96 -4.53
CA PRO A 111 22.21 22.63 -5.81
C PRO A 111 22.77 21.80 -6.97
N ALA A 112 22.07 21.80 -8.11
CA ALA A 112 22.62 21.44 -9.41
C ALA A 112 22.46 22.65 -10.36
N PRO A 113 23.49 23.06 -11.11
CA PRO A 113 23.42 24.19 -12.02
C PRO A 113 22.77 23.76 -13.34
N GLY A 114 21.71 24.45 -13.76
CA GLY A 114 21.04 24.12 -15.02
C GLY A 114 19.95 25.14 -15.36
N THR A 115 20.37 26.16 -16.11
CA THR A 115 19.59 27.19 -16.80
C THR A 115 18.20 26.79 -17.29
N ALA A 116 17.16 27.50 -16.85
CA ALA A 116 16.09 28.03 -17.71
C ALA A 116 15.22 29.04 -16.93
N ARG A 117 14.83 30.10 -17.63
CA ARG A 117 14.18 31.33 -17.17
C ARG A 117 12.69 31.32 -17.55
N ALA A 118 11.88 31.96 -16.71
CA ALA A 118 10.48 32.42 -16.90
C ALA A 118 9.41 31.30 -16.94
N ALA A 119 8.23 31.41 -16.32
CA ALA A 119 7.44 32.59 -15.98
C ALA A 119 6.56 32.34 -14.73
N THR A 120 6.28 33.40 -13.97
CA THR A 120 5.16 33.48 -13.02
C THR A 120 3.83 33.50 -13.77
N PRO A 121 2.78 32.87 -13.22
CA PRO A 121 1.57 33.63 -12.95
C PRO A 121 1.09 33.45 -11.51
N ALA A 122 0.33 34.45 -11.11
CA ALA A 122 -0.18 34.71 -9.77
C ALA A 122 -1.08 33.60 -9.21
N THR A 123 -1.12 33.58 -7.88
CA THR A 123 -2.12 32.97 -7.00
C THR A 123 -3.55 33.20 -7.51
N PRO A 124 -4.43 32.22 -7.30
CA PRO A 124 -5.64 32.52 -6.57
C PRO A 124 -5.66 31.72 -5.26
N ALA A 125 -5.73 32.46 -4.17
CA ALA A 125 -6.30 31.94 -2.94
C ALA A 125 -7.77 31.61 -3.23
N GLN A 126 -8.17 30.36 -3.04
CA GLN A 126 -9.56 29.86 -2.92
C GLN A 126 -9.48 28.33 -3.00
N ASP A 127 -10.27 27.52 -2.33
CA ASP A 127 -11.37 27.73 -1.41
C ASP A 127 -11.59 26.35 -0.79
N LYS A 128 -12.20 26.31 0.39
CA LYS A 128 -12.81 25.08 0.87
C LYS A 128 -13.87 24.65 -0.15
N GLY A 129 -13.68 23.48 -0.76
CA GLY A 129 -14.76 22.72 -1.35
C GLY A 129 -14.63 22.47 -2.85
N LYS A 130 -15.21 21.33 -3.23
CA LYS A 130 -15.48 20.89 -4.61
C LYS A 130 -14.40 20.02 -5.28
N GLY A 131 -14.15 18.87 -4.65
CA GLY A 131 -13.64 17.67 -5.31
C GLY A 131 -14.32 16.39 -4.81
N ARG A 132 -15.47 16.49 -4.15
CA ARG A 132 -16.31 15.34 -3.83
C ARG A 132 -17.05 14.98 -5.12
N ALA A 133 -16.47 14.08 -5.92
CA ALA A 133 -17.30 13.14 -6.66
C ALA A 133 -18.38 12.71 -5.68
N ARG A 134 -19.66 12.91 -6.08
CA ARG A 134 -20.84 12.80 -5.22
C ARG A 134 -20.59 11.76 -4.15
N ALA A 135 -20.73 12.15 -2.90
CA ALA A 135 -20.39 11.32 -1.74
C ALA A 135 -20.96 9.90 -1.90
N ASP A 136 -20.22 8.98 -2.53
CA ASP A 136 -20.68 7.61 -2.70
C ASP A 136 -20.82 7.08 -1.29
N ASN A 137 -22.05 6.87 -0.86
CA ASN A 137 -22.38 6.45 0.48
C ASN A 137 -21.57 5.17 0.75
N LEU A 138 -20.94 5.07 1.92
CA LEU A 138 -20.17 3.87 2.27
C LEU A 138 -21.03 2.59 2.11
N ILE A 139 -22.33 2.73 2.31
CA ILE A 139 -23.33 1.68 2.13
C ILE A 139 -23.38 1.21 0.67
N THR A 140 -23.42 2.14 -0.29
CA THR A 140 -23.38 1.80 -1.72
C THR A 140 -22.02 1.25 -2.16
N ARG A 141 -20.90 1.69 -1.56
CA ARG A 141 -19.57 1.17 -1.89
C ARG A 141 -19.36 -0.26 -1.41
N TYR A 142 -19.92 -0.58 -0.25
CA TYR A 142 -19.82 -1.90 0.37
C TYR A 142 -21.05 -2.80 0.09
N ARG A 143 -21.99 -2.35 -0.76
CA ARG A 143 -23.23 -3.06 -1.09
C ARG A 143 -23.99 -3.55 0.15
N LEU A 144 -24.21 -2.63 1.10
CA LEU A 144 -24.83 -2.91 2.40
C LEU A 144 -26.33 -2.60 2.45
N GLU A 145 -26.95 -2.30 1.31
CA GLU A 145 -28.38 -2.01 1.16
C GLU A 145 -29.28 -3.13 1.69
N ASP A 146 -29.13 -4.37 1.22
CA ASP A 146 -29.96 -5.52 1.63
C ASP A 146 -29.85 -5.80 3.13
N ARG A 147 -28.65 -5.56 3.67
CA ARG A 147 -28.35 -5.78 5.08
C ARG A 147 -28.89 -4.67 5.97
N LEU A 148 -29.03 -3.46 5.45
CA LEU A 148 -29.66 -2.34 6.14
C LEU A 148 -31.16 -2.59 6.31
N GLU A 149 -31.84 -3.10 5.28
CA GLU A 149 -33.26 -3.47 5.36
C GLU A 149 -33.47 -4.57 6.41
N SER A 150 -32.61 -5.59 6.40
CA SER A 150 -32.63 -6.68 7.38
C SER A 150 -32.30 -6.23 8.82
N ALA A 151 -31.33 -5.31 8.98
CA ALA A 151 -30.92 -4.78 10.27
C ALA A 151 -31.94 -3.77 10.85
N SER A 152 -32.73 -3.10 10.01
CA SER A 152 -33.79 -2.19 10.47
C SER A 152 -34.94 -2.95 11.15
N SER A 153 -35.09 -4.25 10.87
CA SER A 153 -36.05 -5.14 11.52
C SER A 153 -35.53 -5.90 12.75
N SER A 154 -34.24 -5.79 13.09
CA SER A 154 -33.64 -6.53 14.20
C SER A 154 -33.07 -5.58 15.26
N ALA A 155 -33.51 -5.75 16.50
CA ALA A 155 -33.17 -4.88 17.61
C ALA A 155 -31.65 -4.81 17.88
N VAL A 156 -31.20 -3.57 18.11
CA VAL A 156 -29.91 -3.04 18.56
C VAL A 156 -28.88 -4.07 19.09
N PRO A 157 -27.84 -4.44 18.30
CA PRO A 157 -26.59 -4.91 18.87
C PRO A 157 -25.74 -3.71 19.32
N ARG A 158 -25.21 -3.77 20.54
CA ARG A 158 -24.31 -2.75 21.07
C ARG A 158 -22.93 -2.88 20.39
N PRO A 159 -22.21 -1.76 20.17
CA PRO A 159 -20.93 -1.75 19.44
C PRO A 159 -19.81 -2.53 20.15
N GLU A 160 -20.00 -2.86 21.42
CA GLU A 160 -19.10 -3.71 22.22
C GLU A 160 -19.07 -5.16 21.72
N ASP A 161 -20.18 -5.66 21.15
CA ASP A 161 -20.27 -7.03 20.61
C ASP A 161 -19.75 -7.14 19.17
N ALA A 162 -19.79 -6.06 18.39
CA ALA A 162 -19.24 -6.02 17.01
C ALA A 162 -17.70 -6.04 16.97
N ALA A 163 -17.05 -5.84 18.12
CA ALA A 163 -15.61 -5.96 18.31
C ALA A 163 -15.23 -7.20 19.14
N GLY A 164 -16.19 -8.06 19.47
CA GLY A 164 -16.01 -9.23 20.33
C GLY A 164 -15.00 -10.23 19.77
N LYS A 165 -13.94 -10.47 20.55
CA LYS A 165 -12.87 -11.48 20.39
C LYS A 165 -12.40 -11.68 18.95
N ALA A 166 -11.38 -10.91 18.55
CA ALA A 166 -10.63 -11.10 17.32
C ALA A 166 -9.92 -12.47 17.29
N ALA A 167 -10.65 -13.52 16.95
CA ALA A 167 -10.09 -14.81 16.57
C ALA A 167 -9.49 -14.62 15.17
N TRP A 168 -8.17 -14.71 15.07
CA TRP A 168 -7.51 -14.71 13.78
C TRP A 168 -7.84 -16.03 13.10
N GLU A 169 -8.68 -15.98 12.06
CA GLU A 169 -9.02 -17.16 11.27
C GLU A 169 -7.75 -17.77 10.63
N ASP A 170 -7.67 -19.10 10.59
CA ASP A 170 -6.50 -19.86 10.10
C ASP A 170 -6.35 -19.82 8.57
N SER A 171 -7.42 -19.50 7.83
CA SER A 171 -7.39 -19.40 6.37
C SER A 171 -7.47 -17.93 5.92
N PRO A 172 -6.73 -17.54 4.86
CA PRO A 172 -6.74 -16.17 4.35
C PRO A 172 -8.14 -15.74 3.87
N GLU A 173 -8.88 -16.64 3.24
CA GLU A 173 -10.25 -16.37 2.75
C GLU A 173 -11.21 -16.09 3.91
N LYS A 174 -11.15 -16.90 4.98
CA LYS A 174 -11.96 -16.70 6.18
C LYS A 174 -11.58 -15.41 6.90
N ARG A 175 -10.29 -15.08 6.95
CA ARG A 175 -9.81 -13.83 7.52
C ARG A 175 -10.34 -12.63 6.74
N GLU A 176 -10.24 -12.64 5.41
CA GLU A 176 -10.82 -11.56 4.62
C GLU A 176 -12.34 -11.44 4.80
N ALA A 177 -13.07 -12.57 4.88
CA ALA A 177 -14.50 -12.57 5.15
C ALA A 177 -14.82 -11.95 6.51
N SER A 178 -14.09 -12.33 7.57
CA SER A 178 -14.25 -11.76 8.92
C SER A 178 -13.98 -10.24 8.96
N LEU A 179 -13.01 -9.77 8.20
CA LEU A 179 -12.67 -8.34 8.12
C LEU A 179 -13.73 -7.55 7.35
N ARG A 180 -14.26 -8.11 6.26
CA ARG A 180 -15.38 -7.51 5.51
C ARG A 180 -16.64 -7.42 6.37
N GLU A 181 -16.92 -8.49 7.12
CA GLU A 181 -18.04 -8.58 8.06
C GLU A 181 -17.95 -7.51 9.15
N ARG A 182 -16.78 -7.38 9.80
CA ARG A 182 -16.54 -6.36 10.83
C ARG A 182 -16.67 -4.93 10.29
N LYS A 183 -16.17 -4.67 9.08
CA LYS A 183 -16.32 -3.38 8.40
C LYS A 183 -17.79 -3.06 8.14
N ALA A 184 -18.57 -4.04 7.68
CA ALA A 184 -20.00 -3.88 7.44
C ALA A 184 -20.75 -3.52 8.73
N GLN A 185 -20.50 -4.25 9.82
CA GLN A 185 -21.11 -3.97 11.13
C GLN A 185 -20.77 -2.57 11.64
N MET A 186 -19.50 -2.15 11.52
CA MET A 186 -19.07 -0.82 11.92
C MET A 186 -19.79 0.29 11.14
N ILE A 187 -19.95 0.13 9.82
CA ILE A 187 -20.63 1.11 8.97
C ILE A 187 -22.11 1.24 9.36
N LEU A 188 -22.77 0.11 9.66
CA LEU A 188 -24.16 0.10 10.12
C LEU A 188 -24.32 0.81 11.47
N ALA A 189 -23.47 0.47 12.45
CA ALA A 189 -23.49 1.10 13.77
C ALA A 189 -23.20 2.61 13.69
N ALA A 190 -22.25 3.03 12.84
CA ALA A 190 -21.96 4.44 12.62
C ALA A 190 -23.15 5.20 12.03
N ARG A 191 -23.88 4.61 11.06
CA ARG A 191 -25.10 5.21 10.50
C ARG A 191 -26.17 5.38 11.58
N GLN A 192 -26.41 4.36 12.39
CA GLN A 192 -27.40 4.42 13.47
C GLN A 192 -27.06 5.55 14.46
N ARG A 193 -25.78 5.66 14.87
CA ARG A 193 -25.33 6.73 15.77
C ARG A 193 -25.49 8.12 15.16
N LEU A 194 -25.28 8.26 13.85
CA LEU A 194 -25.47 9.53 13.14
C LEU A 194 -26.95 9.93 13.10
N LEU A 195 -27.86 8.99 12.85
CA LEU A 195 -29.31 9.25 12.88
C LEU A 195 -29.78 9.68 14.29
N ALA A 196 -29.31 9.00 15.34
CA ALA A 196 -29.60 9.38 16.71
C ALA A 196 -29.10 10.79 17.06
N GLN A 197 -27.89 11.16 16.62
CA GLN A 197 -27.35 12.52 16.82
C GLN A 197 -28.14 13.59 16.04
N GLN A 198 -28.60 13.28 14.83
CA GLN A 198 -29.44 14.19 14.05
C GLN A 198 -30.79 14.43 14.74
N GLN A 199 -31.41 13.38 15.29
CA GLN A 199 -32.67 13.52 16.03
C GLN A 199 -32.49 14.36 17.31
N ALA A 200 -31.42 14.11 18.08
CA ALA A 200 -31.14 14.88 19.30
C ALA A 200 -30.74 16.35 19.04
N GLY A 201 -30.01 16.61 17.95
CA GLY A 201 -29.63 17.96 17.55
C GLY A 201 -30.75 18.77 16.88
N SER A 202 -31.83 18.12 16.45
CA SER A 202 -33.02 18.78 15.88
C SER A 202 -34.09 19.11 16.94
N SER A 203 -33.91 18.66 18.19
CA SER A 203 -34.83 18.87 19.32
C SER A 203 -34.34 19.93 20.33
N SER A 204 -33.37 20.76 19.94
CA SER A 204 -32.92 21.94 20.69
C SER A 204 -33.00 23.19 19.82
#